data_AF-A0A0C4DY14-F1
#
_entry.id   AF-A0A0C4DY14-F1
#
_cell.length_a   1.000
_cell.length_b   1.000
_cell.length_c   1.000
_cell.angle_alpha   90.00
_cell.angle_beta   90.00
_cell.angle_gamma   90.00
#
_symmetry.space_group_name_H-M   'P 1'
#
loop_
_entity.id
_entity.type
_entity.pdbx_description
1 polymer ?
#
loop_
_entity_poly.entity_id
_entity_poly.type
_entity_poly.pdbx_seq_one_letter_code
_entity_poly.pdbx_strand_id
1 'polypeptide(L)'
;MMLEVGILFHSVFIGMTLSVSIGHEFIILLVAISFHQMFEGLALGSRIAAIAWPEKSWQPWLMALAYGCTTPIGQAIGIATHTLYNPQSEFGLVLVGTMNAISSGLLVFASLVELLSEDFLSDESWRVLRGRRRVVACLLVLFGAVGMSLVGAWA
;
A
#
# COMPACT_ATOMS: atom_id res chain seq x y z
N MET A 1 6.39 -12.06 1.28
CA MET A 1 6.02 -12.08 -0.15
C MET A 1 4.53 -11.84 -0.37
N MET A 2 3.61 -12.29 0.49
CA MET A 2 2.18 -12.00 0.31
C MET A 2 1.88 -10.50 0.51
N LEU A 3 2.44 -9.87 1.54
CA LEU A 3 2.42 -8.42 1.75
C LEU A 3 2.85 -7.62 0.52
N GLU A 4 3.99 -7.96 -0.08
CA GLU A 4 4.55 -7.22 -1.22
C GLU A 4 3.64 -7.37 -2.45
N VAL A 5 3.13 -8.57 -2.69
CA VAL A 5 2.17 -8.81 -3.79
C VAL A 5 0.87 -8.04 -3.55
N GLY A 6 0.35 -8.01 -2.32
CA GLY A 6 -0.86 -7.27 -1.98
C GLY A 6 -0.71 -5.76 -2.21
N ILE A 7 0.42 -5.19 -1.78
CA ILE A 7 0.74 -3.77 -1.97
C ILE A 7 0.89 -3.43 -3.46
N LEU A 8 1.64 -4.25 -4.23
CA LEU A 8 1.81 -4.05 -5.67
C LEU A 8 0.47 -4.14 -6.40
N PHE A 9 -0.34 -5.15 -6.07
CA PHE A 9 -1.66 -5.33 -6.68
C PHE A 9 -2.56 -4.12 -6.47
N HIS A 10 -2.67 -3.62 -5.24
CA HIS A 10 -3.49 -2.44 -4.94
C HIS A 10 -2.97 -1.17 -5.63
N SER A 11 -1.65 -0.99 -5.67
CA SER A 11 -1.01 0.21 -6.22
C SER A 11 -1.26 0.40 -7.72
N VAL A 12 -1.49 -0.69 -8.47
CA VAL A 12 -1.91 -0.61 -9.89
C VAL A 12 -3.28 0.08 -10.01
N PHE A 13 -4.26 -0.31 -9.19
CA PHE A 13 -5.61 0.27 -9.24
C PHE A 13 -5.64 1.71 -8.75
N ILE A 14 -4.82 2.07 -7.75
CA ILE A 14 -4.57 3.46 -7.36
C ILE A 14 -4.09 4.27 -8.57
N GLY A 15 -3.06 3.77 -9.29
CA GLY A 15 -2.53 4.43 -10.47
C GLY A 15 -3.57 4.60 -11.58
N MET A 16 -4.38 3.57 -11.83
CA MET A 16 -5.47 3.63 -12.82
C MET A 16 -6.56 4.64 -12.44
N THR A 17 -6.91 4.73 -11.16
CA THR A 17 -7.91 5.69 -10.67
C THR A 17 -7.42 7.13 -10.83
N LEU A 18 -6.15 7.38 -10.50
CA LEU A 18 -5.54 8.69 -10.66
C LEU A 18 -5.50 9.13 -12.12
N SER A 19 -5.27 8.23 -13.08
CA SER A 19 -5.16 8.61 -14.49
C SER A 19 -6.49 8.93 -15.19
N VAL A 20 -7.62 8.49 -14.63
CA VAL A 20 -8.96 8.84 -15.15
C VAL A 20 -9.56 10.08 -14.48
N SER A 21 -8.94 10.60 -13.42
CA SER A 21 -9.35 11.84 -12.74
C SER A 21 -8.96 13.09 -13.54
N ILE A 22 -9.83 14.11 -13.56
CA ILE A 22 -9.66 15.32 -14.40
C ILE A 22 -9.87 16.59 -13.56
N GLY A 23 -9.15 17.66 -13.88
CA GLY A 23 -9.37 18.98 -13.30
C GLY A 23 -8.91 19.09 -11.84
N HIS A 24 -9.74 19.69 -10.98
CA HIS A 24 -9.38 19.94 -9.57
C HIS A 24 -9.26 18.64 -8.76
N GLU A 25 -10.07 17.63 -9.10
CA GLU A 25 -10.04 16.31 -8.45
C GLU A 25 -8.69 15.61 -8.65
N PHE A 26 -8.11 15.70 -9.85
CA PHE A 26 -6.79 15.16 -10.14
C PHE A 26 -5.71 15.72 -9.20
N ILE A 27 -5.73 17.04 -8.94
CA ILE A 27 -4.72 17.67 -8.09
C ILE A 27 -4.86 17.20 -6.64
N ILE A 28 -6.08 17.15 -6.11
CA ILE A 28 -6.35 16.65 -4.75
C ILE A 28 -5.88 15.20 -4.63
N LEU A 29 -6.33 14.36 -5.56
CA LEU A 29 -6.05 12.93 -5.57
C LEU A 29 -4.56 12.64 -5.75
N LEU A 30 -3.86 13.41 -6.58
CA LEU A 30 -2.41 13.32 -6.76
C LEU A 30 -1.67 13.64 -5.45
N VAL A 31 -2.06 14.70 -4.75
CA VAL A 31 -1.45 15.07 -3.47
C VAL A 31 -1.72 13.99 -2.42
N ALA A 32 -2.97 13.54 -2.29
CA ALA A 32 -3.33 12.50 -1.33
C ALA A 32 -2.57 11.18 -1.60
N ILE A 33 -2.58 10.70 -2.85
CA ILE A 33 -1.88 9.47 -3.23
C ILE A 33 -0.35 9.61 -3.10
N SER A 34 0.21 10.80 -3.31
CA SER A 34 1.66 11.01 -3.10
C SER A 34 2.06 10.76 -1.65
N PHE A 35 1.27 11.23 -0.68
CA PHE A 35 1.49 10.93 0.74
C PHE A 35 1.20 9.46 1.07
N HIS A 36 0.11 8.90 0.51
CA HIS A 36 -0.24 7.49 0.71
C HIS A 36 0.88 6.56 0.28
N GLN A 37 1.37 6.74 -0.95
CA GLN A 37 2.45 5.94 -1.53
C GLN A 37 3.80 6.23 -0.89
N MET A 38 4.03 7.43 -0.36
CA MET A 38 5.21 7.67 0.46
C MET A 38 5.19 6.81 1.73
N PHE A 39 4.06 6.75 2.44
CA PHE A 39 3.96 5.96 3.68
C PHE A 39 4.00 4.46 3.44
N GLU A 40 3.30 3.96 2.41
CA GLU A 40 3.39 2.56 2.02
C GLU A 40 4.82 2.18 1.57
N GLY A 41 5.48 3.05 0.82
CA GLY A 41 6.86 2.84 0.37
C GLY A 41 7.88 2.83 1.52
N LEU A 42 7.68 3.70 2.52
CA LEU A 42 8.53 3.72 3.72
C LEU A 42 8.31 2.47 4.57
N ALA A 43 7.05 2.02 4.72
CA ALA A 43 6.72 0.78 5.41
C ALA A 43 7.36 -0.44 4.72
N LEU A 44 7.17 -0.59 3.41
CA LEU A 44 7.76 -1.68 2.62
C LEU A 44 9.29 -1.61 2.63
N GLY A 45 9.86 -0.42 2.44
CA GLY A 45 11.31 -0.21 2.47
C GLY A 45 11.93 -0.60 3.81
N SER A 46 11.26 -0.31 4.94
CA SER A 46 11.72 -0.73 6.26
C SER A 46 11.76 -2.26 6.43
N ARG A 47 10.80 -2.98 5.82
CA ARG A 47 10.78 -4.46 5.84
C ARG A 47 11.84 -5.05 4.94
N ILE A 48 12.02 -4.51 3.74
CA ILE A 48 13.09 -4.93 2.82
C ILE A 48 14.46 -4.73 3.49
N ALA A 49 14.67 -3.60 4.17
CA ALA A 49 15.92 -3.30 4.87
C ALA A 49 16.19 -4.22 6.07
N ALA A 50 15.16 -4.78 6.70
CA ALA A 50 15.29 -5.68 7.84
C ALA A 50 15.65 -7.13 7.44
N ILE A 51 15.54 -7.50 6.16
CA ILE A 51 15.90 -8.83 5.66
C ILE A 51 17.43 -8.96 5.60
N ALA A 52 17.96 -10.09 6.06
CA ALA A 52 19.37 -10.43 5.94
C ALA A 52 19.69 -10.88 4.51
N TRP A 53 20.18 -9.95 3.68
CA TRP A 53 20.55 -10.24 2.31
C TRP A 53 21.99 -10.76 2.19
N PRO A 54 22.25 -11.70 1.26
CA PRO A 54 23.61 -12.04 0.86
C PRO A 54 24.37 -10.80 0.36
N GLU A 55 25.69 -10.76 0.58
CA GLU A 55 26.54 -9.69 0.05
C GLU A 55 26.34 -9.53 -1.46
N LYS A 56 26.17 -8.27 -1.91
CA LYS A 56 25.91 -7.90 -3.32
C LYS A 56 24.58 -8.41 -3.88
N SER A 57 23.55 -8.59 -3.06
CA SER A 57 22.21 -8.88 -3.56
C SER A 57 21.57 -7.68 -4.29
N TRP A 58 20.93 -7.97 -5.43
CA TRP A 58 20.18 -6.98 -6.23
C TRP A 58 18.68 -6.99 -5.90
N GLN A 59 18.23 -7.96 -5.10
CA GLN A 59 16.83 -8.18 -4.76
C GLN A 59 16.19 -6.96 -4.05
N PRO A 60 16.85 -6.29 -3.08
CA PRO A 60 16.28 -5.09 -2.43
C PRO A 60 15.96 -3.98 -3.44
N TRP A 61 16.87 -3.77 -4.40
CA TRP A 61 16.74 -2.75 -5.43
C TRP A 61 15.63 -3.08 -6.42
N LEU A 62 15.52 -4.34 -6.83
CA LEU A 62 14.43 -4.80 -7.69
C LEU A 62 13.07 -4.65 -7.01
N MET A 63 12.97 -4.96 -5.72
CA MET A 63 11.72 -4.79 -4.96
C MET A 63 11.33 -3.32 -4.82
N ALA A 64 12.30 -2.43 -4.53
CA ALA A 64 12.07 -0.99 -4.46
C ALA A 64 11.64 -0.41 -5.82
N LEU A 65 12.29 -0.84 -6.91
CA LEU A 65 11.93 -0.44 -8.27
C LEU A 65 10.55 -0.99 -8.68
N ALA A 66 10.25 -2.25 -8.36
CA ALA A 66 8.94 -2.83 -8.64
C ALA A 66 7.83 -2.02 -7.96
N TYR A 67 7.99 -1.69 -6.68
CA TYR A 67 7.07 -0.82 -5.97
C TYR A 67 6.95 0.57 -6.61
N GLY A 68 8.07 1.28 -6.80
CA GLY A 68 8.06 2.64 -7.36
C GLY A 68 7.49 2.74 -8.77
N CYS A 69 7.65 1.70 -9.60
CA CYS A 69 7.12 1.68 -10.95
C CYS A 69 5.65 1.24 -11.03
N THR A 70 5.09 0.63 -9.99
CA THR A 70 3.75 0.04 -10.05
C THR A 70 2.66 1.09 -10.27
N THR A 71 2.67 2.19 -9.51
CA THR A 71 1.68 3.26 -9.66
C THR A 71 1.79 3.96 -11.02
N PRO A 72 2.99 4.33 -11.53
CA PRO A 72 3.16 4.81 -12.90
C PRO A 72 2.68 3.84 -13.98
N ILE A 73 2.91 2.53 -13.82
CA ILE A 73 2.38 1.52 -14.74
C ILE A 73 0.85 1.50 -14.70
N GLY A 74 0.25 1.55 -13.50
CA GLY A 74 -1.19 1.69 -13.33
C GLY A 74 -1.75 2.93 -14.02
N GLN A 75 -1.07 4.08 -13.89
CA GLN A 75 -1.43 5.30 -14.60
C GLN A 75 -1.38 5.09 -16.12
N ALA A 76 -0.29 4.53 -16.64
CA ALA A 76 -0.13 4.26 -18.07
C ALA A 76 -1.24 3.34 -18.61
N ILE A 77 -1.60 2.28 -17.86
CA ILE A 77 -2.73 1.39 -18.20
C ILE A 77 -4.05 2.16 -18.21
N GLY A 78 -4.32 2.97 -17.18
CA GLY A 78 -5.56 3.73 -17.11
C GLY A 78 -5.68 4.77 -18.25
N ILE A 79 -4.58 5.46 -18.62
CA ILE A 79 -4.53 6.33 -19.80
C ILE A 79 -4.76 5.52 -21.08
N ALA A 80 -4.11 4.37 -21.24
CA ALA A 80 -4.26 3.54 -22.45
C ALA A 80 -5.68 2.99 -22.60
N THR A 81 -6.39 2.78 -21.49
CA THR A 81 -7.72 2.17 -21.46
C THR A 81 -8.87 3.16 -21.25
N HIS A 82 -8.58 4.46 -21.04
CA HIS A 82 -9.61 5.46 -20.69
C HIS A 82 -10.72 5.64 -21.73
N THR A 83 -10.48 5.28 -23.00
CA THR A 83 -11.48 5.31 -24.08
C THR A 83 -12.20 3.98 -24.28
N LEU A 84 -11.69 2.89 -23.70
CA LEU A 84 -12.16 1.53 -23.94
C LEU A 84 -13.28 1.09 -22.99
N TYR A 85 -13.43 1.75 -21.84
CA TYR A 85 -14.50 1.47 -20.89
C TYR A 85 -15.00 2.77 -20.26
N ASN A 86 -16.30 2.82 -19.94
CA ASN A 86 -16.85 3.89 -19.10
C ASN A 86 -16.69 3.46 -17.62
N PRO A 87 -15.90 4.18 -16.79
CA PRO A 87 -15.74 3.86 -15.37
C PRO A 87 -17.06 3.88 -14.59
N GLN A 88 -18.06 4.63 -15.07
CA GLN A 88 -19.39 4.71 -14.46
C GLN A 88 -20.40 3.70 -15.03
N SER A 89 -19.97 2.77 -15.89
CA SER A 89 -20.82 1.65 -16.30
C SER A 89 -21.02 0.64 -15.17
N GLU A 90 -22.15 -0.08 -15.18
CA GLU A 90 -22.43 -1.14 -14.21
C GLU A 90 -21.31 -2.18 -14.15
N PHE A 91 -20.84 -2.63 -15.33
CA PHE A 91 -19.71 -3.56 -15.41
C PHE A 91 -18.41 -2.97 -14.82
N GLY A 92 -18.11 -1.70 -15.12
CA GLY A 92 -16.93 -1.02 -14.58
C GLY A 92 -16.97 -0.91 -13.06
N LEU A 93 -18.11 -0.53 -12.49
CA LEU A 93 -18.32 -0.44 -11.05
C LEU A 93 -18.20 -1.81 -10.36
N VAL A 94 -18.79 -2.86 -10.94
CA VAL A 94 -18.68 -4.23 -10.41
C VAL A 94 -17.25 -4.74 -10.47
N LEU A 95 -16.53 -4.50 -11.58
CA LEU A 95 -15.14 -4.90 -11.75
C LEU A 95 -14.23 -4.21 -10.73
N VAL A 96 -14.29 -2.88 -10.65
CA VAL A 96 -13.48 -2.09 -9.71
C VAL A 96 -13.83 -2.44 -8.27
N GLY A 97 -15.12 -2.55 -7.94
CA GLY A 97 -15.56 -2.94 -6.59
C GLY A 97 -15.06 -4.33 -6.19
N THR A 98 -15.11 -5.31 -7.09
CA THR A 98 -14.59 -6.67 -6.83
C THR A 98 -13.08 -6.67 -6.65
N MET A 99 -12.34 -5.97 -7.50
CA MET A 99 -10.88 -5.87 -7.39
C MET A 99 -10.46 -5.16 -6.10
N ASN A 100 -11.17 -4.10 -5.72
CA ASN A 100 -10.95 -3.40 -4.46
C ASN A 100 -11.27 -4.28 -3.25
N ALA A 101 -12.33 -5.10 -3.28
CA ALA A 101 -12.65 -6.02 -2.21
C ALA A 101 -11.56 -7.10 -2.01
N ILE A 102 -11.08 -7.69 -3.11
CA ILE A 102 -9.97 -8.65 -3.09
C ILE A 102 -8.70 -7.98 -2.52
N SER A 103 -8.37 -6.81 -3.04
CA SER A 103 -7.21 -6.03 -2.62
C SER A 103 -7.27 -5.67 -1.13
N SER A 104 -8.41 -5.16 -0.65
CA SER A 104 -8.64 -4.86 0.76
C SER A 104 -8.51 -6.11 1.63
N GLY A 105 -9.03 -7.27 1.19
CA GLY A 105 -8.91 -8.52 1.93
C GLY A 105 -7.45 -8.96 2.09
N LEU A 106 -6.66 -8.88 1.02
CA LEU A 106 -5.23 -9.19 1.04
C LEU A 106 -4.46 -8.24 1.96
N LEU A 107 -4.73 -6.94 1.91
CA LEU A 107 -4.06 -5.93 2.74
C LEU A 107 -4.46 -6.03 4.22
N VAL A 108 -5.71 -6.37 4.53
CA VAL A 108 -6.16 -6.66 5.91
C VAL A 108 -5.46 -7.91 6.45
N PHE A 109 -5.35 -8.97 5.65
CA PHE A 109 -4.59 -10.16 6.04
C PHE A 109 -3.11 -9.83 6.27
N ALA A 110 -2.45 -9.15 5.33
CA ALA A 110 -1.05 -8.77 5.45
C ALA A 110 -0.80 -7.87 6.69
N SER A 111 -1.67 -6.89 6.94
CA SER A 111 -1.52 -5.99 8.09
C SER A 111 -1.76 -6.67 9.44
N LEU A 112 -2.79 -7.50 9.57
CA LEU A 112 -3.12 -8.15 10.84
C LEU A 112 -2.26 -9.38 11.12
N VAL A 113 -2.09 -10.24 10.12
CA VAL A 113 -1.46 -11.56 10.28
C VAL A 113 0.04 -11.49 10.00
N GLU A 114 0.48 -10.78 8.97
CA GLU A 114 1.91 -10.76 8.61
C GLU A 114 2.69 -9.66 9.33
N LEU A 115 2.08 -8.49 9.56
CA LEU A 115 2.74 -7.38 10.27
C LEU A 115 2.46 -7.37 11.77
N LEU A 116 1.21 -7.16 12.18
CA LEU A 116 0.89 -6.97 13.61
C LEU A 116 1.20 -8.20 14.45
N SER A 117 0.85 -9.39 13.96
CA SER A 117 1.14 -10.63 14.67
C SER A 117 2.64 -10.83 14.85
N GLU A 118 3.44 -10.63 13.80
CA GLU A 118 4.89 -10.80 13.88
C GLU A 118 5.54 -9.74 14.79
N ASP A 119 5.11 -8.48 14.70
CA ASP A 119 5.70 -7.38 15.47
C ASP A 119 5.29 -7.39 16.96
N PHE A 120 4.11 -7.89 17.33
CA PHE A 120 3.58 -7.80 18.70
C PHE A 120 3.33 -9.13 19.40
N LEU A 121 3.19 -10.23 18.65
CA LEU A 121 2.81 -11.53 19.20
C LEU A 121 3.91 -12.59 19.05
N SER A 122 4.98 -12.32 18.30
CA SER A 122 6.14 -13.21 18.23
C SER A 122 6.89 -13.33 19.56
N ASP A 123 7.55 -14.47 19.77
CA ASP A 123 8.33 -14.73 20.98
C ASP A 123 9.45 -13.70 21.20
N GLU A 124 10.08 -13.25 20.12
CA GLU A 124 11.08 -12.18 20.16
C GLU A 124 10.48 -10.83 20.56
N SER A 125 9.27 -10.51 20.06
CA SER A 125 8.54 -9.32 20.50
C SER A 125 8.26 -9.32 22.00
N TRP A 126 7.82 -10.45 22.57
CA TRP A 126 7.59 -10.54 24.03
C TRP A 126 8.85 -10.35 24.89
N ARG A 127 10.04 -10.57 24.31
CA ARG A 127 11.33 -10.30 24.95
C ARG A 127 11.71 -8.81 24.86
N VAL A 128 11.52 -8.19 23.69
CA VAL A 128 11.96 -6.82 23.39
C VAL A 128 10.95 -5.75 23.81
N LEU A 129 9.66 -5.95 23.53
CA LEU A 129 8.55 -5.03 23.75
C LEU A 129 7.87 -5.29 25.12
N ARG A 130 8.47 -4.78 26.20
CA ARG A 130 7.94 -4.89 27.56
C ARG A 130 7.54 -3.53 28.16
N GLY A 131 6.51 -3.55 29.00
CA GLY A 131 6.04 -2.39 29.77
C GLY A 131 5.74 -1.17 28.88
N ARG A 132 6.41 -0.05 29.17
CA ARG A 132 6.20 1.23 28.47
C ARG A 132 6.47 1.15 26.97
N ARG A 133 7.47 0.36 26.53
CA ARG A 133 7.82 0.26 25.10
C ARG A 133 6.68 -0.34 24.27
N ARG A 134 5.97 -1.33 24.81
CA ARG A 134 4.82 -1.94 24.14
C ARG A 134 3.66 -0.96 23.96
N VAL A 135 3.35 -0.20 25.01
CA VAL A 135 2.30 0.84 24.95
C VAL A 135 2.66 1.90 23.91
N VAL A 136 3.92 2.38 23.89
CA VAL A 136 4.38 3.34 22.88
C VAL A 136 4.28 2.76 21.48
N ALA A 137 4.67 1.50 21.27
CA ALA A 137 4.55 0.85 19.96
C ALA A 137 3.08 0.74 19.51
N CYS A 138 2.14 0.37 20.40
CA CYS A 138 0.72 0.36 20.09
C CYS A 138 0.19 1.76 19.71
N LEU A 139 0.61 2.80 20.45
CA LEU A 139 0.22 4.18 20.13
C LEU A 139 0.78 4.63 18.78
N LEU A 140 2.00 4.24 18.43
CA LEU A 140 2.59 4.54 17.12
C LEU A 140 1.84 3.86 15.97
N VAL A 141 1.43 2.59 16.15
CA VAL A 141 0.60 1.87 15.17
C VAL A 141 -0.74 2.57 14.98
N LEU A 142 -1.43 2.93 16.07
CA LEU A 142 -2.69 3.66 16.01
C LEU A 142 -2.53 5.03 15.35
N PHE A 143 -1.46 5.76 15.68
CA PHE A 143 -1.15 7.04 15.06
C PHE A 143 -0.93 6.89 13.55
N GLY A 144 -0.17 5.87 13.13
CA GLY A 144 0.01 5.55 11.71
C GLY A 144 -1.31 5.21 11.01
N ALA A 145 -2.15 4.38 11.64
CA ALA A 145 -3.47 4.02 11.11
C ALA A 145 -4.40 5.23 10.95
N VAL A 146 -4.43 6.13 11.95
CA VAL A 146 -5.18 7.39 11.87
C VAL A 146 -4.62 8.29 10.78
N GLY A 147 -3.29 8.41 10.67
CA GLY A 147 -2.65 9.18 9.60
C GLY A 147 -3.02 8.69 8.22
N MET A 148 -2.95 7.38 7.97
CA MET A 148 -3.36 6.78 6.70
C MET A 148 -4.85 6.92 6.44
N SER A 149 -5.70 6.80 7.46
CA SER A 149 -7.15 7.03 7.33
C SER A 149 -7.48 8.48 6.95
N LEU A 150 -6.74 9.46 7.46
CA LEU A 150 -6.93 10.87 7.09
C LEU A 150 -6.53 11.12 5.64
N VAL A 151 -5.39 10.57 5.20
CA VAL A 151 -4.98 10.64 3.80
C VAL A 151 -6.02 9.98 2.90
N GLY A 152 -6.52 8.80 3.28
CA GLY A 152 -7.56 8.09 2.54
C GLY A 152 -8.93 8.78 2.54
N ALA A 153 -9.23 9.64 3.52
CA ALA A 153 -10.45 10.45 3.52
C ALA A 153 -10.38 11.64 2.56
N TRP A 154 -9.17 12.01 2.12
CA TRP A 154 -8.91 13.10 1.16
C TRP A 154 -8.65 12.60 -0.26
N ALA A 155 -8.39 11.30 -0.42
CA ALA A 155 -8.29 10.61 -1.71
C ALA A 155 -9.68 10.15 -2.17
#